data_AF-A0A920RZQ2-F1
#
_entry.id   AF-A0A920RZQ2-F1
#
_cell.length_a   1.000
_cell.length_b   1.000
_cell.length_c   1.000
_cell.angle_alpha   90.00
_cell.angle_beta   90.00
_cell.angle_gamma   90.00
#
_symmetry.space_group_name_H-M   'P 1'
#
loop_
_entity.id
_entity.type
_entity.pdbx_description
1 polymer ?
#
loop_
_entity_poly.entity_id
_entity_poly.type
_entity_poly.pdbx_seq_one_letter_code
_entity_poly.pdbx_strand_id
1 'polypeptide(L)'
;MTVTSLGGIGGSFFTPIINYPEVAILGVGRSSRKNVYYEDKYQTRIMLPLSLSYDHRIIDGAEAARFCNDLKENLGKDFAYKLAV
;
A
#
# COMPACT_ATOMS: atom_id res chain seq x y z
N MET A 1 -2.07 -13.21 -6.48
CA MET A 1 -2.37 -11.84 -6.04
C MET A 1 -1.83 -10.91 -7.11
N THR A 2 -2.68 -10.03 -7.61
CA THR A 2 -2.34 -9.06 -8.66
C THR A 2 -1.89 -7.74 -8.03
N VAL A 3 -0.97 -7.04 -8.69
CA VAL A 3 -0.66 -5.62 -8.42
C VAL A 3 -1.11 -4.80 -9.61
N THR A 4 -1.86 -3.73 -9.36
CA THR A 4 -2.31 -2.79 -10.39
C THR A 4 -1.95 -1.35 -10.00
N SER A 5 -1.50 -0.56 -10.96
CA SER A 5 -1.03 0.81 -10.72
C SER A 5 -1.75 1.82 -11.59
N LEU A 6 -2.36 2.81 -10.95
CA LEU A 6 -2.87 4.02 -11.61
C LEU A 6 -1.89 5.19 -11.49
N GLY A 7 -0.72 4.98 -10.87
CA GLY A 7 0.23 6.04 -10.57
C GLY A 7 0.70 6.86 -11.78
N GLY A 8 0.73 6.25 -12.98
CA GLY A 8 1.09 6.92 -14.23
C GLY A 8 -0.02 7.82 -14.81
N ILE A 9 -1.28 7.57 -14.47
CA ILE A 9 -2.43 8.37 -14.93
C ILE A 9 -2.77 9.42 -13.88
N GLY A 10 -2.92 9.00 -12.63
CA GLY A 10 -3.36 9.84 -11.52
C GLY A 10 -4.20 9.07 -10.51
N GLY A 11 -4.85 9.81 -9.61
CA GLY A 11 -5.69 9.24 -8.56
C GLY A 11 -4.93 8.92 -7.28
N SER A 12 -5.62 9.04 -6.14
CA SER A 12 -5.09 8.70 -4.82
C SER A 12 -5.47 7.26 -4.48
N PHE A 13 -6.64 7.07 -3.88
CA PHE A 13 -7.16 5.75 -3.54
C PHE A 13 -8.20 5.30 -4.58
N PHE A 14 -8.32 3.99 -4.74
CA PHE A 14 -9.35 3.37 -5.56
C PHE A 14 -9.61 1.96 -5.02
N THR A 15 -10.75 1.37 -5.35
CA THR A 15 -11.12 0.03 -4.91
C THR A 15 -10.90 -0.95 -6.07
N PRO A 16 -9.70 -1.55 -6.22
CA PRO A 16 -9.45 -2.49 -7.30
C PRO A 16 -10.36 -3.72 -7.18
N ILE A 17 -10.79 -4.26 -8.32
CA ILE A 17 -11.59 -5.49 -8.35
C ILE A 17 -10.64 -6.68 -8.42
N ILE A 18 -10.89 -7.69 -7.58
CA ILE A 18 -10.08 -8.90 -7.52
C ILE A 18 -10.15 -9.63 -8.87
N ASN A 19 -8.99 -10.02 -9.41
CA ASN A 19 -8.91 -10.82 -10.61
C ASN A 19 -9.12 -12.30 -10.26
N TYR A 20 -10.36 -12.78 -10.34
CA TYR A 20 -10.67 -14.19 -10.06
C TYR A 20 -9.84 -15.13 -10.98
N PRO A 21 -9.24 -16.23 -10.48
CA PRO A 21 -9.47 -16.90 -9.18
C PRO A 21 -8.58 -16.45 -8.01
N GLU A 22 -7.92 -15.29 -8.11
CA GLU A 22 -7.15 -14.76 -6.98
C GLU A 22 -8.05 -14.30 -5.82
N VAL A 23 -7.45 -14.13 -4.64
CA VAL A 23 -8.17 -13.77 -3.40
C VAL A 23 -7.86 -12.36 -2.90
N ALA A 24 -6.90 -11.67 -3.53
CA ALA A 24 -6.51 -10.31 -3.19
C ALA A 24 -5.86 -9.60 -4.39
N ILE A 25 -6.00 -8.28 -4.42
CA ILE A 25 -5.37 -7.37 -5.38
C ILE A 25 -4.90 -6.09 -4.68
N LEU A 26 -3.69 -5.65 -5.00
CA LEU A 26 -3.09 -4.43 -4.47
C LEU A 26 -3.14 -3.32 -5.53
N GLY A 27 -3.84 -2.23 -5.22
CA GLY A 27 -3.88 -1.00 -5.98
C GLY A 27 -2.85 0.01 -5.51
N VAL A 28 -2.06 0.55 -6.45
CA VAL A 28 -1.04 1.58 -6.21
C VAL A 28 -1.47 2.89 -6.87
N GLY A 29 -1.69 3.92 -6.04
CA GLY A 29 -2.06 5.26 -6.49
C GLY A 29 -0.85 6.12 -6.88
N ARG A 30 -1.12 7.37 -7.28
CA ARG A 30 -0.05 8.35 -7.55
C ARG A 30 0.56 8.86 -6.25
N SER A 31 1.88 8.80 -6.16
CA SER A 31 2.60 9.38 -5.04
C SER A 31 2.53 10.91 -5.06
N SER A 32 2.48 11.52 -3.89
CA SER A 32 2.41 12.99 -3.75
C SER A 32 3.21 13.47 -2.55
N ARG A 33 3.78 14.66 -2.64
CA ARG A 33 4.40 15.34 -1.48
C ARG A 33 3.29 15.87 -0.58
N LYS A 34 3.29 15.48 0.69
CA LYS A 34 2.34 15.96 1.71
C LYS A 34 3.11 16.42 2.94
N ASN A 35 2.61 17.47 3.58
CA ASN A 35 3.05 17.83 4.93
C ASN A 35 2.32 16.92 5.91
N VAL A 36 3.08 16.11 6.64
CA VAL A 36 2.57 15.17 7.63
C VAL A 36 3.15 15.51 8.99
N TYR A 37 2.34 15.39 10.03
CA TYR A 37 2.82 15.46 11.41
C TYR A 37 3.43 14.09 11.77
N TYR A 38 4.73 14.06 12.05
CA TYR A 38 5.47 12.83 12.27
C TYR A 38 6.68 13.11 13.17
N GLU A 39 6.89 12.30 14.21
CA GLU A 39 7.94 12.50 15.23
C GLU A 39 7.89 13.94 15.81
N ASP A 40 6.70 14.33 16.28
CA ASP A 40 6.40 15.61 16.93
C ASP A 40 6.67 16.88 16.12
N LYS A 41 6.88 16.77 14.80
CA LYS A 41 7.09 17.90 13.89
C LYS A 41 6.39 17.71 12.55
N TYR A 42 6.09 18.81 11.87
CA TYR A 42 5.62 18.76 10.49
C TYR A 42 6.79 18.50 9.54
N GLN A 43 6.66 17.50 8.68
CA GLN A 43 7.67 17.12 7.70
C GLN A 43 7.02 16.93 6.34
N THR A 44 7.65 17.42 5.27
CA THR A 44 7.23 17.13 3.90
C THR A 44 7.75 15.75 3.51
N ARG A 45 6.86 14.79 3.29
CA ARG A 45 7.19 13.42 2.87
C ARG A 45 6.48 13.05 1.58
N ILE A 46 7.05 12.11 0.83
CA ILE A 46 6.38 11.47 -0.29
C ILE A 46 5.45 10.40 0.27
N MET A 47 4.16 10.52 0.00
CA MET A 47 3.14 9.57 0.42
C MET A 47 2.69 8.76 -0.78
N LEU A 48 2.71 7.43 -0.65
CA LEU A 48 2.21 6.49 -1.65
C LEU A 48 0.87 5.91 -1.17
N PRO A 49 -0.26 6.23 -1.82
CA PRO A 49 -1.54 5.62 -1.51
C PRO A 49 -1.56 4.15 -1.94
N LEU A 50 -1.92 3.25 -1.02
CA LEU A 50 -2.09 1.82 -1.27
C LEU A 50 -3.54 1.43 -0.95
N SER A 51 -4.13 0.60 -1.79
CA SER A 51 -5.51 0.10 -1.63
C SER A 51 -5.53 -1.42 -1.79
N LEU A 52 -5.86 -2.16 -0.73
CA LEU A 52 -5.95 -3.61 -0.77
C LEU A 52 -7.42 -4.03 -0.83
N SER A 53 -7.81 -4.70 -1.92
CA SER A 53 -9.07 -5.42 -1.99
C SER A 53 -8.82 -6.91 -1.81
N TYR A 54 -9.67 -7.58 -1.04
CA TYR A 54 -9.50 -8.98 -0.67
C TYR A 54 -10.86 -9.66 -0.48
N ASP A 55 -10.88 -10.98 -0.68
CA ASP A 55 -12.08 -11.79 -0.47
C ASP A 55 -12.25 -12.09 1.02
N HIS A 56 -13.20 -11.42 1.66
CA HIS A 56 -13.51 -11.58 3.08
C HIS A 56 -13.96 -12.98 3.50
N ARG A 57 -14.31 -13.86 2.54
CA ARG A 57 -14.61 -15.27 2.82
C ARG A 57 -13.35 -16.08 3.12
N ILE A 58 -12.18 -15.56 2.72
CA ILE A 58 -10.88 -16.25 2.81
C ILE A 58 -9.91 -15.48 3.71
N ILE A 59 -9.92 -14.15 3.65
CA ILE A 59 -9.01 -13.27 4.38
C ILE A 59 -9.82 -12.40 5.34
N ASP A 60 -9.49 -12.44 6.64
CA ASP A 60 -10.10 -11.53 7.62
C ASP A 60 -9.48 -10.13 7.59
N GLY A 61 -10.17 -9.16 8.22
CA GLY A 61 -9.70 -7.78 8.24
C GLY A 61 -8.42 -7.55 9.03
N ALA A 62 -8.11 -8.40 10.02
CA ALA A 62 -6.90 -8.28 10.82
C ALA A 62 -5.66 -8.72 10.02
N GLU A 63 -5.76 -9.81 9.27
CA GLU A 63 -4.72 -10.27 8.33
C GLU A 63 -4.50 -9.24 7.21
N ALA A 64 -5.57 -8.70 6.63
CA ALA A 64 -5.45 -7.66 5.61
C ALA A 64 -4.77 -6.38 6.14
N ALA A 65 -5.06 -5.98 7.37
CA ALA A 65 -4.41 -4.85 8.02
C ALA A 65 -2.94 -5.12 8.36
N ARG A 66 -2.63 -6.33 8.85
CA ARG A 66 -1.24 -6.78 9.09
C ARG A 66 -0.42 -6.74 7.80
N PHE A 67 -0.93 -7.32 6.72
CA PHE A 67 -0.28 -7.28 5.41
C PHE A 67 0.02 -5.85 4.94
N CYS A 68 -0.92 -4.91 5.09
CA CYS A 68 -0.70 -3.51 4.72
C CYS A 68 0.39 -2.84 5.58
N ASN A 69 0.47 -3.16 6.88
CA ASN A 69 1.51 -2.65 7.77
C ASN A 69 2.88 -3.21 7.42
N ASP A 70 2.97 -4.51 7.17
CA ASP A 70 4.21 -5.16 6.75
C ASP A 70 4.69 -4.55 5.43
N LEU A 71 3.80 -4.33 4.46
CA LEU A 71 4.14 -3.71 3.20
C LEU A 71 4.65 -2.26 3.39
N LYS A 72 4.02 -1.48 4.28
CA LYS A 72 4.46 -0.12 4.63
C LYS A 72 5.88 -0.12 5.21
N GLU A 73 6.21 -1.09 6.05
CA GLU A 73 7.54 -1.22 6.67
C GLU A 73 8.60 -1.63 5.63
N ASN A 74 8.29 -2.63 4.81
CA ASN A 74 9.16 -3.14 3.75
C ASN A 74 9.44 -2.10 2.64
N LEU A 75 8.48 -1.24 2.31
CA LEU A 75 8.68 -0.14 1.34
C LEU A 75 9.31 1.11 1.99
N GLY A 76 9.34 1.16 3.32
CA GLY A 76 9.80 2.30 4.10
C GLY A 76 11.21 2.11 4.64
N LYS A 77 11.32 2.01 5.97
CA LYS A 77 12.61 1.99 6.70
C LYS A 77 13.47 0.77 6.33
N ASP A 78 12.84 -0.36 5.98
CA ASP A 78 13.54 -1.64 5.83
C ASP A 78 13.91 -1.99 4.39
N PHE A 79 13.49 -1.18 3.40
CA PHE A 79 13.66 -1.51 1.99
C PHE A 79 15.13 -1.75 1.60
N ALA A 80 16.02 -0.87 2.03
CA ALA A 80 17.45 -1.00 1.75
C ALA A 80 18.13 -2.07 2.63
N TYR A 81 17.65 -2.28 3.86
CA TYR A 81 18.24 -3.23 4.80
C TYR A 81 18.00 -4.68 4.37
N LYS A 82 16.80 -5.00 3.86
CA LYS A 82 16.46 -6.36 3.41
C LYS A 82 17.00 -6.72 2.02
N LEU A 83 17.48 -5.76 1.23
CA LEU A 83 18.14 -6.01 -0.05
C LEU A 83 19.66 -6.22 0.08
N ALA A 84 20.23 -5.86 1.24
CA ALA A 84 21.67 -5.90 1.50
C ALA A 84 22.12 -7.17 2.27
N VAL A 85 21.19 -8.06 2.61
CA VAL A 85 21.41 -9.38 3.23
C VAL A 85 20.84 -10.44 2.31
#